data_AF-A0A850R3M4-F1
#
_entry.id   AF-A0A850R3M4-F1
#
_cell.length_a   1.000
_cell.length_b   1.000
_cell.length_c   1.000
_cell.angle_alpha   90.00
_cell.angle_beta   90.00
_cell.angle_gamma   90.00
#
_symmetry.space_group_name_H-M   'P 1'
#
loop_
_entity.id
_entity.type
_entity.pdbx_description
1 polymer ?
#
loop_
_entity_poly.entity_id
_entity_poly.type
_entity_poly.pdbx_seq_one_letter_code
_entity_poly.pdbx_strand_id
1 'polypeptide(L)' 'MHCPACEQHIGWDWIEDECIEPNEEFECPHCDETLRYKIDEGTYLGAQHKTVEVVDN' A
#
# COMPACT_ATOMS: atom_id res chain seq x y z
N MET A 1 -6.66 2.85 1.83
CA MET A 1 -5.72 3.22 0.75
C MET A 1 -6.38 2.91 -0.58
N HIS A 2 -6.02 3.52 -1.71
CA HIS A 2 -6.61 3.15 -3.01
C HIS A 2 -5.56 2.52 -3.91
N CYS A 3 -5.92 1.42 -4.56
CA CYS A 3 -5.10 0.84 -5.62
C CYS A 3 -5.04 1.83 -6.80
N PRO A 4 -3.86 2.22 -7.31
CA PRO A 4 -3.79 3.14 -8.44
C PRO A 4 -4.24 2.51 -9.77
N ALA A 5 -4.27 1.17 -9.87
CA ALA A 5 -4.68 0.46 -11.07
C ALA A 5 -6.20 0.27 -11.17
N CYS A 6 -6.85 -0.15 -10.09
CA CYS A 6 -8.30 -0.43 -10.08
C CYS A 6 -9.14 0.58 -9.28
N GLU A 7 -8.50 1.59 -8.68
CA GLU A 7 -9.11 2.61 -7.79
C GLU A 7 -9.83 2.05 -6.55
N GLN A 8 -9.81 0.73 -6.37
CA GLN A 8 -10.48 0.05 -5.28
C GLN A 8 -9.80 0.34 -3.95
N HIS A 9 -10.60 0.45 -2.90
CA HIS A 9 -10.10 0.75 -1.56
C HIS A 9 -9.50 -0.51 -0.92
N ILE A 10 -8.20 -0.48 -0.68
CA ILE A 10 -7.47 -1.47 0.11
C ILE A 10 -7.53 -1.03 1.58
N GLY A 11 -8.18 -1.86 2.40
CA GLY A 11 -8.28 -1.67 3.85
C GLY A 11 -6.91 -1.84 4.52
N TRP A 12 -6.70 -1.11 5.61
CA TRP A 12 -5.46 -1.25 6.37
C TRP A 12 -5.45 -2.54 7.18
N ASP A 13 -6.62 -2.98 7.65
CA ASP A 13 -6.82 -4.26 8.31
C ASP A 13 -6.29 -5.42 7.45
N TRP A 14 -6.53 -5.40 6.14
CA TRP A 14 -6.05 -6.44 5.22
C TRP A 14 -4.51 -6.48 5.13
N ILE A 15 -3.87 -5.31 5.09
CA ILE A 15 -2.41 -5.21 5.04
C ILE A 15 -1.79 -5.73 6.34
N GLU A 16 -2.41 -5.41 7.48
CA GLU A 16 -1.97 -5.88 8.79
C GLU A 16 -2.20 -7.39 8.96
N ASP A 17 -3.31 -7.95 8.47
CA ASP A 17 -3.59 -9.38 8.46
C ASP A 17 -2.58 -10.16 7.60
N GLU A 18 -2.26 -9.66 6.40
CA GLU A 18 -1.27 -10.27 5.49
C GLU A 18 0.18 -10.03 5.93
N CYS A 19 0.39 -9.23 6.98
CA CYS A 19 1.72 -8.86 7.50
C CYS A 19 2.66 -8.26 6.44
N ILE A 20 2.11 -7.54 5.46
CA ILE A 20 2.90 -6.95 4.38
C ILE A 20 3.75 -5.83 4.99
N GLU A 21 5.03 -5.76 4.62
CA GLU A 21 5.97 -4.75 5.10
C GLU A 21 6.05 -3.52 4.16
N PRO A 22 6.47 -2.34 4.66
CA PRO A 22 6.71 -1.19 3.78
C PRO A 22 7.83 -1.48 2.77
N ASN A 23 7.58 -1.17 1.51
CA ASN A 23 8.37 -1.52 0.32
C ASN A 23 8.31 -2.99 -0.11
N GLU A 24 7.50 -3.82 0.56
CA GLU A 24 7.22 -5.17 0.09
C GLU A 24 6.25 -5.13 -1.11
N GLU A 25 6.50 -6.02 -2.07
CA GLU A 25 5.65 -6.21 -3.25
C GLU A 25 4.50 -7.15 -2.88
N PHE A 26 3.27 -6.71 -3.07
CA PHE A 26 2.07 -7.48 -2.78
C PHE A 26 1.07 -7.35 -3.92
N GLU A 27 0.22 -8.37 -4.10
CA GLU A 27 -0.81 -8.37 -5.13
C GLU A 27 -2.09 -7.73 -4.61
N CYS A 28 -2.70 -6.86 -5.42
CA CYS A 28 -3.97 -6.26 -5.05
C CYS A 28 -5.08 -7.34 -5.03
N PRO A 29 -5.86 -7.47 -3.94
CA PRO A 29 -6.91 -8.51 -3.85
C PRO A 29 -8.10 -8.30 -4.82
N HIS A 30 -8.11 -7.21 -5.59
CA HIS A 30 -9.18 -6.86 -6.50
C HIS A 30 -8.81 -7.00 -7.98
N CYS A 31 -7.54 -6.81 -8.32
CA CYS A 31 -7.09 -6.78 -9.72
C CYS A 31 -5.79 -7.55 -9.95
N ASP A 32 -5.25 -8.20 -8.91
CA ASP A 32 -4.01 -8.98 -8.95
C ASP A 32 -2.81 -8.19 -9.47
N GLU A 33 -2.85 -6.86 -9.34
CA GLU A 33 -1.77 -5.97 -9.74
C GLU A 33 -0.68 -5.95 -8.66
N THR A 34 0.58 -5.99 -9.07
CA THR A 34 1.71 -5.88 -8.15
C THR A 34 1.85 -4.44 -7.65
N LEU A 35 1.61 -4.25 -6.36
CA LEU A 35 1.69 -2.98 -5.67
C LEU A 35 2.78 -3.03 -4.62
N ARG A 36 3.26 -1.85 -4.23
CA ARG A 36 4.05 -1.67 -3.02
C ARG A 36 3.55 -0.47 -2.27
N TYR A 37 3.58 -0.52 -0.94
CA TYR A 37 3.25 0.65 -0.14
C TYR A 37 4.48 1.17 0.58
N LYS A 38 4.54 2.49 0.77
CA LYS A 38 5.62 3.18 1.47
C LYS A 38 5.04 3.94 2.65
N ILE A 39 5.81 3.97 3.73
CA ILE A 39 5.50 4.78 4.91
C ILE A 39 6.49 5.94 4.91
N ASP A 40 5.98 7.14 4.65
CA ASP A 40 6.74 8.36 4.82
C ASP A 40 6.63 8.80 6.29
N GLU A 41 7.68 8.51 7.07
CA GLU A 41 7.83 8.93 8.47
C GLU A 41 8.32 10.40 8.62
N GLY A 42 8.30 11.16 7.53
CA GLY A 42 9.03 12.44 7.40
C GLY A 42 8.32 13.71 7.86
N THR A 43 7.15 13.66 8.51
CA THR A 43 6.42 14.89 8.89
C THR A 43 6.57 15.25 10.37
N TYR A 44 6.71 16.55 10.64
CA TYR A 44 7.16 17.21 11.90
C TYR A 44 6.34 16.92 13.18
N LEU A 45 5.43 15.93 13.18
CA LEU A 45 4.51 15.61 14.28
C LEU A 45 4.18 14.11 14.41
N GLY A 46 4.95 13.20 13.78
CA GLY A 46 4.74 11.75 13.93
C GLY A 46 3.53 11.18 13.17
N ALA A 47 3.00 11.92 12.20
CA ALA A 47 1.98 11.40 11.29
C ALA A 47 2.64 10.51 10.23
N GLN A 48 2.38 9.22 10.29
CA GLN A 48 2.80 8.25 9.28
C GLN A 48 1.88 8.39 8.06
N HIS A 49 2.41 8.87 6.94
CA HIS A 49 1.67 8.90 5.68
C HIS A 49 1.96 7.61 4.92
N LYS A 50 0.91 6.86 4.56
CA LYS A 50 1.04 5.60 3.83
C LYS A 50 0.57 5.80 2.40
N THR A 51 1.46 5.61 1.45
CA THR A 51 1.19 5.79 0.02
C THR A 51 1.39 4.47 -0.71
N VAL A 52 0.51 4.14 -1.65
CA VAL A 52 0.61 2.93 -2.48
C VAL A 52 1.06 3.32 -3.89
N GLU A 53 2.02 2.59 -4.43
CA GLU A 53 2.53 2.75 -5.80
C GLU A 53 2.38 1.41 -6.56
N VAL A 54 2.10 1.49 -7.86
CA VAL A 54 2.13 0.31 -8.76
C VAL A 54 3.58 0.00 -9.13
N VAL A 55 3.95 -1.27 -9.11
CA VAL A 55 5.25 -1.75 -9.59
C VAL A 55 5.03 -2.36 -10.98
N ASP A 56 4.90 -1.49 -11.98
CA ASP A 56 4.87 -1.90 -13.40
C ASP A 56 6.34 -2.11 -13.86
N ASN A 57 6.66 -3.27 -14.44
CA ASN A 57 8.02 -3.62 -14.89
C ASN A 57 8.32 -3.09 -16.30
#